data_AF-A0A7I7RMG9-F1
#
_entry.id   AF-A0A7I7RMG9-F1
#
_cell.length_a   1.000
_cell.length_b   1.000
_cell.length_c   1.000
_cell.angle_alpha   90.00
_cell.angle_beta   90.00
_cell.angle_gamma   90.00
#
_symmetry.space_group_name_H-M   'P 1'
#
loop_
_entity.id
_entity.type
_entity.pdbx_description
1 polymer ?
#
loop_
_entity_poly.entity_id
_entity_poly.type
_entity_poly.pdbx_seq_one_letter_code
_entity_poly.pdbx_strand_id
1 'polypeptide(L)'
;MTDAQRKPSGFWSRLSRRGKIVIVVDLVVLALLVAAAAIYFTMSRSDSSASDVSSAFPTTTSTSRSPLQTSYGLAWIVAACGGAMTLQDLPESPLPRAEDYVVCLAPESGASMVIGVYDDGAALNDDVAEMRTAHRYATRVDDTEKHWLVLVEGDSAAPLQPLHRYGFRIR
;
A
#
# COMPACT_ATOMS: atom_id res chain seq x y z
N MET A 1 -52.34 -53.73 6.89
CA MET A 1 -51.27 -53.73 5.86
C MET A 1 -50.32 -52.59 6.19
N THR A 2 -49.03 -52.92 6.15
CA THR A 2 -47.90 -52.23 6.78
C THR A 2 -47.61 -50.86 6.17
N ASP A 3 -47.51 -49.87 7.05
CA ASP A 3 -46.96 -48.55 6.80
C ASP A 3 -45.42 -48.66 6.72
N ALA A 4 -44.85 -48.39 5.55
CA ALA A 4 -43.42 -48.40 5.32
C ALA A 4 -42.91 -46.96 5.32
N GLN A 5 -42.50 -46.46 6.49
CA GLN A 5 -41.74 -45.21 6.58
C GLN A 5 -40.42 -45.35 5.81
N ARG A 6 -40.37 -44.75 4.61
CA ARG A 6 -39.12 -44.51 3.87
C ARG A 6 -38.22 -43.61 4.73
N LYS A 7 -37.20 -44.20 5.36
CA LYS A 7 -36.05 -43.47 5.90
C LYS A 7 -35.34 -42.77 4.73
N PRO A 8 -35.10 -41.45 4.77
CA PRO A 8 -34.29 -40.82 3.75
C PRO A 8 -32.85 -41.33 3.90
N SER A 9 -32.36 -42.07 2.91
CA SER A 9 -30.96 -42.47 2.78
C SER A 9 -30.12 -41.27 2.36
N GLY A 10 -30.06 -40.25 3.23
CA GLY A 10 -29.24 -39.07 3.02
C GLY A 10 -27.81 -39.32 3.48
N PHE A 11 -26.84 -38.85 2.69
CA PHE A 11 -25.40 -38.79 3.00
C PHE A 11 -25.09 -38.45 4.47
N TRP A 12 -25.90 -37.58 5.08
CA TRP A 12 -25.85 -37.17 6.49
C TRP A 12 -26.05 -38.30 7.51
N SER A 13 -26.71 -39.41 7.18
CA SER A 13 -26.98 -40.50 8.13
C SER A 13 -25.80 -41.46 8.32
N ARG A 14 -24.83 -41.46 7.38
CA ARG A 14 -23.64 -42.33 7.42
C ARG A 14 -22.41 -41.68 8.07
N LEU A 15 -22.46 -40.37 8.30
CA LEU A 15 -21.35 -39.62 8.87
C LEU A 15 -21.37 -39.65 10.41
N SER A 16 -20.23 -40.04 10.99
CA SER A 16 -19.93 -39.88 12.42
C SER A 16 -20.19 -38.45 12.88
N ARG A 17 -20.61 -38.27 14.14
CA ARG A 17 -20.88 -36.97 14.76
C ARG A 17 -19.72 -35.98 14.57
N ARG A 18 -18.48 -36.49 14.55
CA ARG A 18 -17.25 -35.72 14.31
C ARG A 18 -17.09 -35.30 12.84
N GLY A 19 -17.42 -36.19 11.90
CA GLY A 19 -17.36 -35.89 10.46
C GLY A 19 -18.35 -34.80 10.05
N LYS A 20 -19.53 -34.75 10.68
CA LYS A 20 -20.51 -33.66 10.47
C LYS A 20 -19.97 -32.30 10.92
N ILE A 21 -19.27 -32.26 12.05
CA ILE A 21 -18.69 -31.01 12.58
C ILE A 21 -17.62 -30.49 11.63
N VAL A 22 -16.73 -31.36 11.14
CA VAL A 22 -15.68 -30.94 10.18
C VAL A 22 -16.28 -30.38 8.90
N ILE A 23 -17.31 -31.02 8.33
CA ILE A 23 -17.98 -30.53 7.12
C ILE A 23 -18.66 -29.18 7.36
N VAL A 24 -19.30 -28.98 8.51
CA VAL A 24 -19.94 -27.70 8.85
C VAL A 24 -18.90 -26.60 9.03
N VAL A 25 -17.80 -26.88 9.73
CA VAL A 25 -16.71 -25.91 9.92
C VAL A 25 -16.08 -25.56 8.57
N ASP A 26 -15.82 -26.55 7.72
CA ASP A 26 -15.25 -26.34 6.40
C ASP A 26 -16.18 -25.51 5.50
N LEU A 27 -17.49 -25.76 5.53
CA LEU A 27 -18.48 -24.95 4.83
C LEU A 27 -18.53 -23.50 5.34
N VAL A 28 -18.39 -23.28 6.65
CA VAL A 28 -18.35 -21.93 7.23
C VAL A 28 -17.08 -21.21 6.81
N VAL A 29 -15.92 -21.88 6.85
CA VAL A 29 -14.65 -21.31 6.39
C VAL A 29 -14.73 -20.98 4.91
N LEU A 30 -15.26 -21.88 4.08
CA LEU A 30 -15.43 -21.64 2.65
C LEU A 30 -16.37 -20.47 2.38
N ALA A 31 -17.49 -20.35 3.11
CA ALA A 31 -18.41 -19.22 2.98
C ALA A 31 -17.75 -17.89 3.35
N LEU A 32 -16.92 -17.86 4.41
CA LEU A 32 -16.15 -16.67 4.80
C LEU A 32 -15.12 -16.29 3.74
N LEU A 33 -14.43 -17.26 3.15
CA LEU A 33 -13.47 -17.01 2.06
C LEU A 33 -14.16 -16.48 0.80
N VAL A 34 -15.32 -17.03 0.44
CA VAL A 34 -16.12 -16.54 -0.70
C VAL A 34 -16.66 -15.14 -0.44
N ALA A 35 -17.13 -14.85 0.78
CA ALA A 35 -17.59 -13.51 1.14
C ALA A 35 -16.44 -12.48 1.09
N ALA A 36 -15.26 -12.84 1.62
CA ALA A 36 -14.08 -11.99 1.56
C ALA A 36 -13.65 -11.72 0.10
N ALA A 37 -13.62 -12.76 -0.74
CA ALA A 37 -13.31 -12.64 -2.16
C ALA A 37 -14.34 -11.78 -2.91
N ALA A 38 -15.64 -11.94 -2.61
CA ALA A 38 -16.70 -11.12 -3.20
C ALA A 38 -16.56 -9.64 -2.80
N ILE A 39 -16.25 -9.35 -1.53
CA ILE A 39 -16.03 -7.98 -1.06
C ILE A 39 -14.84 -7.36 -1.80
N TYR A 40 -13.70 -8.07 -1.87
CA TYR A 40 -12.53 -7.62 -2.63
C TYR A 40 -12.88 -7.33 -4.09
N PHE A 41 -13.60 -8.24 -4.75
CA PHE A 41 -13.97 -8.10 -6.15
C PHE A 41 -14.98 -6.95 -6.38
N THR A 42 -15.93 -6.72 -5.46
CA THR A 42 -16.86 -5.58 -5.55
C THR A 42 -16.18 -4.24 -5.27
N MET A 43 -15.16 -4.20 -4.41
CA MET A 43 -14.33 -3.02 -4.20
C MET A 43 -13.51 -2.70 -5.44
N SER A 44 -12.94 -3.70 -6.10
CA SER A 44 -12.20 -3.53 -7.36
C SER A 44 -13.10 -3.22 -8.58
N ARG A 45 -14.40 -3.54 -8.52
CA ARG A 45 -15.33 -3.36 -9.65
C ARG A 45 -16.18 -2.09 -9.57
N SER A 46 -16.20 -1.39 -8.44
CA SER A 46 -17.03 -0.18 -8.28
C SER A 46 -16.48 1.06 -9.02
N ASP A 47 -15.30 0.97 -9.65
CA ASP A 47 -14.74 2.05 -10.48
C ASP A 47 -15.23 2.08 -11.95
N SER A 48 -16.24 1.28 -12.30
CA SER A 48 -16.74 1.28 -13.69
C SER A 48 -18.25 1.25 -13.77
N SER A 49 -18.88 2.43 -13.72
CA SER A 49 -20.13 2.76 -14.42
C SER A 49 -20.36 4.28 -14.37
N ALA A 50 -20.00 4.96 -15.45
CA ALA A 50 -20.52 6.29 -15.76
C ALA A 50 -22.02 6.16 -16.13
N SER A 51 -22.85 7.01 -15.53
CA SER A 51 -24.15 7.39 -16.09
C SER A 51 -24.56 8.74 -15.50
N ASP A 52 -24.70 9.72 -16.39
CA ASP A 52 -25.15 11.09 -16.15
C ASP A 52 -26.53 11.16 -15.49
N VAL A 53 -26.63 11.82 -14.33
CA VAL A 53 -27.80 12.61 -13.95
C VAL A 53 -27.35 13.83 -13.15
N SER A 54 -27.57 15.00 -13.73
CA SER A 54 -27.45 16.32 -13.12
C SER A 54 -28.28 16.43 -11.83
N SER A 55 -27.62 16.59 -10.69
CA SER A 55 -28.20 17.22 -9.50
C SER A 55 -27.08 17.81 -8.65
N ALA A 56 -27.18 19.11 -8.37
CA ALA A 56 -26.25 19.85 -7.54
C ALA A 56 -26.17 19.23 -6.12
N PHE A 57 -25.07 18.55 -5.85
CA PHE A 57 -24.61 18.21 -4.51
C PHE A 57 -23.15 18.64 -4.37
N PRO A 58 -22.73 19.10 -3.19
CA PRO A 58 -21.42 19.69 -3.00
C PRO A 58 -20.37 18.65 -3.37
N THR A 59 -19.50 19.01 -4.30
CA THR A 59 -18.32 18.24 -4.67
C THR A 59 -17.49 18.00 -3.41
N THR A 60 -17.72 16.90 -2.71
CA THR A 60 -16.68 16.27 -1.91
C THR A 60 -15.65 15.79 -2.92
N THR A 61 -14.69 16.65 -3.24
CA THR A 61 -13.42 16.24 -3.82
C THR A 61 -12.88 15.14 -2.92
N SER A 62 -13.01 13.88 -3.35
CA SER A 62 -12.20 12.80 -2.85
C SER A 62 -10.76 13.14 -3.26
N THR A 63 -10.08 13.95 -2.48
CA THR A 63 -8.63 14.14 -2.60
C THR A 63 -8.05 12.74 -2.55
N SER A 64 -7.44 12.29 -3.64
CA SER A 64 -6.70 11.03 -3.64
C SER A 64 -5.78 11.04 -2.41
N ARG A 65 -5.88 10.01 -1.56
CA ARG A 65 -5.06 9.97 -0.34
C ARG A 65 -3.61 9.88 -0.77
N SER A 66 -2.78 10.80 -0.27
CA SER A 66 -1.36 10.86 -0.58
C SER A 66 -0.70 9.48 -0.42
N PRO A 67 0.18 9.06 -1.34
CA PRO A 67 0.90 7.79 -1.23
C PRO A 67 1.70 7.67 0.08
N LEU A 68 2.18 8.80 0.62
CA LEU A 68 2.92 8.87 1.88
C LEU A 68 2.05 8.54 3.11
N GLN A 69 0.74 8.75 3.02
CA GLN A 69 -0.22 8.44 4.09
C GLN A 69 -0.71 6.98 4.07
N THR A 70 -0.23 6.16 3.14
CA THR A 70 -0.53 4.72 3.12
C THR A 70 0.32 3.97 4.14
N SER A 71 -0.05 2.73 4.47
CA SER A 71 0.77 1.87 5.34
C SER A 71 2.17 1.62 4.76
N TYR A 72 2.30 1.55 3.43
CA TYR A 72 3.58 1.41 2.75
C TYR A 72 4.39 2.70 2.82
N GLY A 73 3.78 3.85 2.54
CA GLY A 73 4.43 5.15 2.68
C GLY A 73 4.97 5.40 4.08
N LEU A 74 4.15 5.12 5.11
CA LEU A 74 4.59 5.18 6.50
C LEU A 74 5.74 4.20 6.81
N ALA A 75 5.73 3.00 6.23
CA ALA A 75 6.83 2.06 6.41
C ALA A 75 8.14 2.59 5.81
N TRP A 76 8.11 3.26 4.65
CA TRP A 76 9.29 3.87 4.05
C TRP A 76 9.80 5.06 4.85
N ILE A 77 8.89 5.88 5.37
CA ILE A 77 9.24 6.98 6.28
C ILE A 77 9.92 6.43 7.55
N VAL A 78 9.34 5.43 8.20
CA VAL A 78 9.95 4.82 9.39
C VAL A 78 11.29 4.14 9.07
N ALA A 79 11.41 3.51 7.92
CA ALA A 79 12.64 2.84 7.50
C ALA A 79 13.78 3.83 7.23
N ALA A 80 13.49 5.01 6.68
CA ALA A 80 14.46 6.04 6.40
C ALA A 80 14.77 6.90 7.64
N CYS A 81 13.73 7.38 8.32
CA CYS A 81 13.81 8.41 9.36
C CYS A 81 13.85 7.83 10.79
N GLY A 82 13.64 6.52 10.97
CA GLY A 82 13.54 5.89 12.29
C GLY A 82 12.26 6.26 13.08
N GLY A 83 11.35 7.04 12.49
CA GLY A 83 10.10 7.49 13.12
C GLY A 83 9.26 8.36 12.18
N ALA A 84 8.06 8.74 12.64
CA ALA A 84 7.08 9.49 11.84
C ALA A 84 7.21 11.03 11.93
N MET A 85 8.34 11.54 12.44
CA MET A 85 8.57 13.00 12.46
C MET A 85 8.98 13.45 11.07
N THR A 86 8.01 13.98 10.32
CA THR A 86 8.20 14.52 8.98
C THR A 86 7.79 15.99 8.94
N LEU A 87 8.56 16.82 8.23
CA LEU A 87 8.11 18.11 7.74
C LEU A 87 7.49 17.92 6.35
N GLN A 88 6.30 18.50 6.18
CA GLN A 88 5.62 18.68 4.91
C GLN A 88 5.50 20.20 4.66
N ASP A 89 5.22 20.60 3.43
CA ASP A 89 4.96 22.00 3.06
C ASP A 89 6.13 22.97 3.30
N LEU A 90 7.33 22.62 2.80
CA LEU A 90 8.37 23.62 2.64
C LEU A 90 7.95 24.67 1.59
N PRO A 91 8.35 25.95 1.77
CA PRO A 91 7.98 27.03 0.85
C PRO A 91 8.46 26.77 -0.59
N GLU A 92 9.55 26.02 -0.75
CA GLU A 92 10.00 25.46 -2.02
C GLU A 92 10.20 23.95 -1.83
N SER A 93 9.56 23.14 -2.69
CA SER A 93 9.76 21.70 -2.66
C SER A 93 11.19 21.37 -3.12
N PRO A 94 11.95 20.55 -2.37
CA PRO A 94 13.22 20.02 -2.84
C PRO A 94 13.05 19.07 -4.05
N LEU A 95 11.85 18.56 -4.29
CA LEU A 95 11.49 17.63 -5.36
C LEU A 95 10.27 18.17 -6.13
N PRO A 96 10.47 19.08 -7.11
CA PRO A 96 9.37 19.79 -7.75
C PRO A 96 8.50 18.91 -8.66
N ARG A 97 9.00 17.74 -9.07
CA ARG A 97 8.24 16.79 -9.92
C ARG A 97 7.62 15.63 -9.14
N ALA A 98 7.90 15.52 -7.84
CA ALA A 98 7.28 14.49 -7.02
C ALA A 98 5.77 14.77 -6.87
N GLU A 99 4.96 13.71 -6.94
CA GLU A 99 3.53 13.75 -6.62
C GLU A 99 3.33 14.18 -5.16
N ASP A 100 4.20 13.66 -4.28
CA ASP A 100 4.22 14.00 -2.87
C ASP A 100 5.62 13.82 -2.29
N TYR A 101 5.95 14.59 -1.25
CA TYR A 101 7.24 14.51 -0.58
C TYR A 101 7.15 14.80 0.92
N VAL A 102 8.11 14.26 1.66
CA VAL A 102 8.35 14.59 3.06
C VAL A 102 9.84 14.80 3.31
N VAL A 103 10.15 15.64 4.28
CA VAL A 103 11.50 15.82 4.79
C VAL A 103 11.58 15.29 6.22
N CYS A 104 12.65 14.60 6.56
CA CYS A 104 12.86 14.07 7.90
C CYS A 104 14.36 14.07 8.23
N LEU A 105 14.70 13.62 9.44
CA LEU A 105 16.09 13.45 9.85
C LEU A 105 16.43 11.97 9.93
N ALA A 106 17.58 11.60 9.38
CA ALA A 106 18.14 10.28 9.54
C ALA A 106 18.41 9.99 11.03
N PRO A 107 18.09 8.77 11.51
CA PRO A 107 18.40 8.39 12.87
C PRO A 107 19.92 8.44 13.11
N GLU A 108 20.31 8.76 14.34
CA GLU A 108 21.70 8.86 14.85
C GLU A 108 22.56 9.97 14.23
N SER A 109 22.57 10.12 12.91
CA SER A 109 23.36 11.14 12.20
C SER A 109 22.70 12.52 12.20
N GLY A 110 21.37 12.59 12.27
CA GLY A 110 20.62 13.84 12.12
C GLY A 110 20.72 14.45 10.72
N ALA A 111 21.18 13.70 9.72
CA ALA A 111 21.28 14.16 8.35
C ALA A 111 19.89 14.44 7.76
N SER A 112 19.73 15.54 7.02
CA SER A 112 18.49 15.85 6.33
C SER A 112 18.22 14.80 5.25
N MET A 113 17.00 14.25 5.28
CA MET A 113 16.51 13.28 4.32
C MET A 113 15.24 13.79 3.65
N VAL A 114 15.12 13.52 2.36
CA VAL A 114 13.92 13.82 1.57
C VAL A 114 13.39 12.52 0.99
N ILE A 115 12.10 12.26 1.15
CA ILE A 115 11.42 11.11 0.56
C ILE A 115 10.41 11.65 -0.44
N GLY A 116 10.53 11.24 -1.70
CA GLY A 116 9.61 11.63 -2.77
C GLY A 116 8.95 10.41 -3.42
N VAL A 117 7.72 10.62 -3.88
CA VAL A 117 6.94 9.64 -4.65
C VAL A 117 6.64 10.20 -6.03
N TYR A 118 6.81 9.37 -7.05
CA TYR A 118 6.64 9.75 -8.44
C TYR A 118 5.73 8.73 -9.17
N ASP A 119 4.96 9.21 -10.12
CA ASP A 119 4.18 8.40 -11.06
C ASP A 119 5.07 7.65 -12.06
N ASP A 120 6.20 8.24 -12.45
CA ASP A 120 7.11 7.67 -13.43
C ASP A 120 8.58 7.90 -13.07
N GLY A 121 9.44 7.02 -13.59
CA GLY A 121 10.87 7.06 -13.33
C GLY A 121 11.62 8.19 -14.03
N ALA A 122 11.05 8.82 -15.07
CA ALA A 122 11.71 9.91 -15.78
C ALA A 122 11.69 11.18 -14.91
N ALA A 123 10.53 11.51 -14.32
CA ALA A 123 10.38 12.61 -13.38
C ALA A 123 11.34 12.49 -12.18
N LEU A 124 11.48 11.28 -11.63
CA LEU A 124 12.45 11.00 -10.56
C LEU A 124 13.88 11.27 -11.02
N ASN A 125 14.27 10.75 -12.19
CA ASN A 125 15.63 10.90 -12.70
C ASN A 125 15.98 12.36 -12.99
N ASP A 126 15.02 13.14 -13.48
CA ASP A 126 15.24 14.55 -13.74
C ASP A 126 15.47 15.36 -12.45
N ASP A 127 14.66 15.10 -11.41
CA ASP A 127 14.87 15.74 -10.10
C ASP A 127 16.25 15.38 -9.53
N VAL A 128 16.67 14.11 -9.63
CA VAL A 128 18.02 13.68 -9.23
C VAL A 128 19.12 14.37 -10.04
N ALA A 129 18.92 14.54 -11.35
CA ALA A 129 19.91 15.15 -12.23
C ALA A 129 20.09 16.66 -11.97
N GLU A 130 19.05 17.34 -11.50
CA GLU A 130 19.06 18.79 -11.23
C GLU A 130 19.56 19.16 -9.83
N MET A 131 19.84 18.17 -8.98
CA MET A 131 20.36 18.40 -7.63
C MET A 131 21.76 19.02 -7.66
N ARG A 132 21.87 20.19 -7.03
CA ARG A 132 23.10 21.01 -7.02
C ARG A 132 24.06 20.68 -5.87
N THR A 133 23.59 19.94 -4.87
CA THR A 133 24.35 19.60 -3.67
C THR A 133 24.88 18.18 -3.73
N ALA A 134 25.94 17.88 -2.98
CA ALA A 134 26.37 16.50 -2.78
C ALA A 134 25.24 15.71 -2.11
N HIS A 135 24.86 14.60 -2.71
CA HIS A 135 23.76 13.77 -2.23
C HIS A 135 24.03 12.29 -2.53
N ARG A 136 23.43 11.44 -1.70
CA ARG A 136 23.25 10.03 -1.98
C ARG A 136 21.77 9.72 -1.99
N TYR A 137 21.38 8.72 -2.77
CA TYR A 137 19.97 8.41 -2.88
C TYR A 137 19.70 6.92 -3.04
N ALA A 138 18.50 6.52 -2.68
CA ALA A 138 18.01 5.17 -2.81
C ALA A 138 16.69 5.20 -3.58
N THR A 139 16.51 4.24 -4.50
CA THR A 139 15.31 4.16 -5.34
C THR A 139 14.62 2.81 -5.22
N ARG A 140 13.29 2.81 -5.30
CA ARG A 140 12.48 1.59 -5.36
C ARG A 140 11.29 1.82 -6.27
N VAL A 141 10.88 0.78 -6.99
CA VAL A 141 9.55 0.71 -7.62
C VAL A 141 8.72 -0.21 -6.75
N ASP A 142 7.53 0.23 -6.36
CA ASP A 142 6.63 -0.58 -5.56
C ASP A 142 5.66 -1.42 -6.42
N ASP A 143 4.83 -2.22 -5.76
CA ASP A 143 3.90 -3.13 -6.43
C ASP A 143 2.75 -2.40 -7.15
N THR A 144 2.63 -1.08 -6.95
CA THR A 144 1.67 -0.19 -7.63
C THR A 144 2.33 0.63 -8.74
N GLU A 145 3.56 0.25 -9.15
CA GLU A 145 4.37 0.96 -10.15
C GLU A 145 4.74 2.40 -9.74
N LYS A 146 4.62 2.77 -8.45
CA LYS A 146 5.08 4.07 -7.97
C LYS A 146 6.58 4.04 -7.76
N HIS A 147 7.22 5.13 -8.14
CA HIS A 147 8.65 5.32 -8.04
C HIS A 147 8.98 6.09 -6.76
N TRP A 148 9.73 5.45 -5.87
CA TRP A 148 10.13 6.00 -4.58
C TRP A 148 11.59 6.47 -4.65
N LEU A 149 11.83 7.68 -4.16
CA LEU A 149 13.14 8.27 -3.96
C LEU A 149 13.35 8.54 -2.47
N VAL A 150 14.47 8.10 -1.91
CA VAL A 150 14.95 8.58 -0.61
C VAL A 150 16.31 9.20 -0.81
N LEU A 151 16.42 10.49 -0.54
CA LEU A 151 17.63 11.27 -0.66
C LEU A 151 18.19 11.59 0.73
N VAL A 152 19.50 11.56 0.85
CA VAL A 152 20.23 12.14 1.98
C VAL A 152 21.24 13.15 1.47
N GLU A 153 21.29 14.31 2.11
CA GLU A 153 22.28 15.33 1.81
C GLU A 153 23.67 14.91 2.35
N GLY A 154 24.70 15.06 1.52
CA GLY A 154 26.09 14.70 1.82
C GLY A 154 26.62 13.50 1.01
N ASP A 155 27.89 13.17 1.25
CA ASP A 155 28.60 12.14 0.47
C ASP A 155 28.41 10.71 0.98
N SER A 156 27.90 10.57 2.20
CA SER A 156 27.77 9.28 2.88
C SER A 156 26.43 8.61 2.58
N ALA A 157 26.48 7.40 2.05
CA ALA A 157 25.31 6.55 1.86
C ALA A 157 24.96 5.72 3.12
N ALA A 158 25.69 5.89 4.24
CA ALA A 158 25.47 5.12 5.47
C ALA A 158 24.01 5.23 5.99
N PRO A 159 23.38 6.43 6.01
CA PRO A 159 21.99 6.56 6.43
C PRO A 159 20.98 5.80 5.56
N LEU A 160 21.32 5.48 4.31
CA LEU A 160 20.45 4.78 3.37
C LEU A 160 20.56 3.25 3.47
N GLN A 161 21.60 2.72 4.13
CA GLN A 161 21.85 1.28 4.23
C GLN A 161 20.66 0.47 4.77
N PRO A 162 19.90 0.95 5.78
CA PRO A 162 18.72 0.23 6.25
C PRO A 162 17.65 0.01 5.16
N LEU A 163 17.60 0.84 4.12
CA LEU A 163 16.61 0.73 3.05
C LEU A 163 16.87 -0.45 2.11
N HIS A 164 18.11 -0.95 2.05
CA HIS A 164 18.46 -2.09 1.21
C HIS A 164 17.62 -3.34 1.55
N ARG A 165 17.30 -3.57 2.83
CA ARG A 165 16.47 -4.71 3.25
C ARG A 165 15.03 -4.65 2.75
N TYR A 166 14.60 -3.47 2.31
CA TYR A 166 13.27 -3.20 1.76
C TYR A 166 13.26 -3.13 0.22
N GLY A 167 14.37 -3.52 -0.42
CA GLY A 167 14.49 -3.55 -1.87
C GLY A 167 14.83 -2.21 -2.53
N PHE A 168 15.20 -1.20 -1.74
CA PHE A 168 15.75 0.04 -2.30
C PHE A 168 17.16 -0.18 -2.83
N ARG A 169 17.44 0.38 -4.00
CA ARG A 169 18.75 0.38 -4.65
C ARG A 169 19.45 1.69 -4.34
N ILE A 170 20.58 1.61 -3.64
CA ILE A 170 21.39 2.76 -3.20
C ILE A 170 22.37 3.16 -4.31
N ARG A 171 22.53 4.47 -4.52
CA ARG A 171 23.44 5.10 -5.50
C ARG A 171 24.20 6.28 -4.87
#